data_AF-A0A428NQI2-F1
#
_entry.id   AF-A0A428NQI2-F1
#
_cell.length_a   1.000
_cell.length_b   1.000
_cell.length_c   1.000
_cell.angle_alpha   90.00
_cell.angle_beta   90.00
_cell.angle_gamma   90.00
#
_symmetry.space_group_name_H-M   'P 1'
#
loop_
_entity.id
_entity.type
_entity.pdbx_description
1 polymer ?
#
loop_
_entity_poly.entity_id
_entity_poly.type
_entity_poly.pdbx_seq_one_letter_code
_entity_poly.pdbx_strand_id
1 'polypeptide(L)'
;MDQRKALSWVNKNIKAFGGDPSKVTIFGESAGGWSVKQLLINPPSPPQFHAAILQSQAFGPQADNEKSWDTLVEELNCNKSNTTSSDLECVANAKVDSIRSALQSRGLAFTPVFDNSTNGPVPILIGTNADEGTLLASVMPPPELLLDGIFGNDTASKRLARSAYPADVTDDELKSLITTDYTYTCTTSMIARTAASTGQRVWRYYFNASFPNNQPFPEAGVWHTSEIPLVFGTYNEDNRTTAEQRRLSRTMQQAWGDFAKSPELGPG
;
A
#
# COMPACT_ATOMS: atom_id res chain seq x y z
N MET A 1 13.89 -7.63 -1.43
CA MET A 1 14.73 -8.26 -2.48
C MET A 1 13.96 -9.31 -3.30
N ASP A 2 13.00 -10.02 -2.72
CA ASP A 2 12.28 -11.11 -3.41
C ASP A 2 11.45 -10.63 -4.61
N GLN A 3 10.75 -9.51 -4.47
CA GLN A 3 10.00 -8.89 -5.58
C GLN A 3 10.91 -8.58 -6.78
N ARG A 4 12.15 -8.11 -6.56
CA ARG A 4 13.12 -7.88 -7.64
C ARG A 4 13.60 -9.18 -8.29
N LYS A 5 13.78 -10.25 -7.51
CA LYS A 5 14.09 -11.58 -8.06
C LYS A 5 12.94 -12.12 -8.90
N ALA A 6 11.70 -11.94 -8.44
CA ALA A 6 10.50 -12.31 -9.20
C ALA A 6 10.42 -11.50 -10.51
N LEU A 7 10.66 -10.19 -10.49
CA LEU A 7 10.72 -9.35 -11.71
C LEU A 7 11.83 -9.79 -12.67
N SER A 8 12.99 -10.17 -12.15
CA SER A 8 14.09 -10.71 -12.96
C SER A 8 13.70 -12.04 -13.60
N TRP A 9 12.99 -12.90 -12.86
CA TRP A 9 12.44 -14.13 -13.41
C TRP A 9 11.41 -13.85 -14.51
N VAL A 10 10.48 -12.92 -14.29
CA VAL A 10 9.47 -12.53 -15.31
C VAL A 10 10.18 -12.02 -16.56
N ASN A 11 11.12 -11.09 -16.43
CA ASN A 11 11.87 -10.55 -17.59
C ASN A 11 12.61 -11.63 -18.38
N LYS A 12 13.18 -12.63 -17.68
CA LYS A 12 13.90 -13.72 -18.33
C LYS A 12 12.98 -14.76 -18.99
N ASN A 13 11.78 -14.99 -18.44
CA ASN A 13 10.99 -16.17 -18.77
C ASN A 13 9.62 -15.87 -19.41
N ILE A 14 9.05 -14.67 -19.24
CA ILE A 14 7.65 -14.40 -19.63
C ILE A 14 7.39 -14.57 -21.12
N LYS A 15 8.42 -14.43 -21.95
CA LYS A 15 8.35 -14.70 -23.40
C LYS A 15 7.92 -16.13 -23.71
N ALA A 16 8.31 -17.11 -22.89
CA ALA A 16 7.90 -18.50 -23.06
C ALA A 16 6.39 -18.73 -22.81
N PHE A 17 5.73 -17.79 -22.13
CA PHE A 17 4.31 -17.81 -21.83
C PHE A 17 3.50 -16.87 -22.75
N GLY A 18 4.12 -16.35 -23.81
CA GLY A 18 3.50 -15.42 -24.75
C GLY A 18 3.46 -13.95 -24.30
N GLY A 19 4.08 -13.61 -23.17
CA GLY A 19 4.21 -12.22 -22.73
C GLY A 19 5.42 -11.51 -23.37
N ASP A 20 5.45 -10.19 -23.24
CA ASP A 20 6.55 -9.35 -23.71
C ASP A 20 7.29 -8.76 -22.51
N PRO A 21 8.58 -9.11 -22.29
CA PRO A 21 9.35 -8.59 -21.15
C PRO A 21 9.56 -7.07 -21.20
N SER A 22 9.44 -6.44 -22.37
CA SER A 22 9.47 -4.97 -22.49
C SER A 22 8.14 -4.32 -22.12
N LYS A 23 7.06 -5.11 -22.00
CA LYS A 23 5.69 -4.67 -21.68
C LYS A 23 5.20 -5.14 -20.30
N VAL A 24 6.12 -5.30 -19.35
CA VAL A 24 5.77 -5.59 -17.94
C VAL A 24 5.24 -4.34 -17.24
N THR A 25 3.99 -4.40 -16.78
CA THR A 25 3.40 -3.43 -15.85
C THR A 25 3.32 -4.05 -14.45
N ILE A 26 3.82 -3.36 -13.44
CA ILE A 26 3.68 -3.78 -12.03
C ILE A 26 2.44 -3.12 -11.41
N PHE A 27 1.70 -3.84 -10.60
CA PHE A 27 0.54 -3.30 -9.91
C PHE A 27 0.38 -3.92 -8.53
N GLY A 28 -0.14 -3.14 -7.58
CA GLY A 28 -0.35 -3.60 -6.23
C GLY A 28 -1.25 -2.67 -5.44
N GLU A 29 -1.89 -3.25 -4.42
CA GLU A 29 -2.82 -2.58 -3.52
C GLU A 29 -2.23 -2.52 -2.10
N SER A 30 -2.53 -1.45 -1.34
CA SER A 30 -2.08 -1.27 0.05
C SER A 30 -0.55 -1.41 0.22
N ALA A 31 -0.07 -2.37 1.01
CA ALA A 31 1.35 -2.71 1.14
C ALA A 31 1.99 -3.16 -0.18
N GLY A 32 1.21 -3.76 -1.09
CA GLY A 32 1.61 -4.03 -2.47
C GLY A 32 1.76 -2.74 -3.29
N GLY A 33 0.85 -1.78 -3.12
CA GLY A 33 0.96 -0.44 -3.72
C GLY A 33 2.18 0.33 -3.20
N TRP A 34 2.48 0.19 -1.90
CA TRP A 34 3.72 0.70 -1.31
C TRP A 34 4.94 -0.03 -1.89
N SER A 35 4.88 -1.34 -2.06
CA SER A 35 5.96 -2.11 -2.71
C SER A 35 6.24 -1.60 -4.14
N VAL A 36 5.20 -1.36 -4.92
CA VAL A 36 5.31 -0.72 -6.25
C VAL A 36 5.92 0.66 -6.15
N LYS A 37 5.50 1.48 -5.18
CA LYS A 37 6.10 2.79 -4.89
C LYS A 37 7.61 2.68 -4.62
N GLN A 38 8.06 1.70 -3.84
CA GLN A 38 9.48 1.48 -3.58
C GLN A 38 10.25 1.04 -4.84
N LEU A 39 9.66 0.18 -5.67
CA LEU A 39 10.25 -0.23 -6.95
C LEU A 39 10.33 0.92 -7.95
N LEU A 40 9.43 1.90 -7.88
CA LEU A 40 9.52 3.12 -8.68
C LEU A 40 10.66 4.03 -8.21
N ILE A 41 10.78 4.22 -6.89
CA ILE A 41 11.78 5.09 -6.28
C ILE A 41 13.19 4.54 -6.53
N ASN A 42 13.36 3.22 -6.38
CA ASN A 42 14.61 2.51 -6.59
C ASN A 42 14.35 1.32 -7.55
N PRO A 43 14.35 1.54 -8.87
CA PRO A 43 14.08 0.47 -9.83
C PRO A 43 15.27 -0.50 -9.96
N PRO A 44 15.02 -1.74 -10.42
CA PRO A 44 16.08 -2.59 -10.95
C PRO A 44 16.86 -1.86 -12.06
N SER A 45 18.17 -2.11 -12.14
CA SER A 45 19.00 -1.66 -13.26
C SER A 45 19.52 -2.90 -14.01
N PRO A 46 19.17 -3.07 -15.30
CA PRO A 46 18.29 -2.21 -16.11
C PRO A 46 16.81 -2.26 -15.63
N PRO A 47 15.98 -1.25 -15.97
CA PRO A 47 14.55 -1.27 -15.66
C PRO A 47 13.86 -2.54 -16.16
N GLN A 48 13.01 -3.12 -15.31
CA GLN A 48 12.36 -4.42 -15.53
C GLN A 48 10.83 -4.31 -15.70
N PHE A 49 10.31 -3.10 -15.77
CA PHE A 49 8.90 -2.78 -15.98
C PHE A 49 8.82 -1.41 -16.66
N HIS A 50 7.75 -1.16 -17.42
CA HIS A 50 7.57 0.09 -18.18
C HIS A 50 6.39 0.94 -17.69
N ALA A 51 5.62 0.44 -16.72
CA ALA A 51 4.50 1.16 -16.11
C ALA A 51 4.19 0.59 -14.72
N ALA A 52 3.49 1.38 -13.91
CA ALA A 52 3.10 0.98 -12.57
C ALA A 52 1.67 1.42 -12.21
N ILE A 53 0.94 0.58 -11.48
CA ILE A 53 -0.37 0.90 -10.92
C ILE A 53 -0.30 0.79 -9.38
N LEU A 54 -0.69 1.86 -8.71
CA LEU A 54 -0.62 2.00 -7.25
C LEU A 54 -2.03 2.20 -6.71
N GLN A 55 -2.61 1.12 -6.20
CA GLN A 55 -3.96 1.13 -5.64
C GLN A 55 -3.87 1.36 -4.13
N SER A 56 -4.51 2.42 -3.63
CA SER A 56 -4.60 2.70 -2.20
C SER A 56 -3.25 2.56 -1.49
N GLN A 57 -2.19 3.12 -2.10
CA GLN A 57 -0.85 3.02 -1.52
C GLN A 57 -0.83 3.77 -0.18
N ALA A 58 -0.30 3.12 0.85
CA ALA A 58 -0.17 3.76 2.15
C ALA A 58 1.08 4.64 2.20
N PHE A 59 0.95 5.78 2.85
CA PHE A 59 2.06 6.44 3.51
C PHE A 59 1.92 6.15 5.01
N GLY A 60 2.84 5.37 5.55
CA GLY A 60 2.91 5.08 6.98
C GLY A 60 4.17 5.66 7.60
N PRO A 61 4.17 5.90 8.92
CA PRO A 61 5.40 6.23 9.63
C PRO A 61 6.43 5.13 9.36
N GLN A 62 7.67 5.54 9.07
CA GLN A 62 8.77 4.59 8.97
C GLN A 62 8.98 3.99 10.36
N ALA A 63 8.96 2.65 10.44
CA ALA A 63 9.27 1.99 11.69
C ALA A 63 10.74 2.20 12.03
N ASP A 64 11.03 2.30 13.32
CA ASP A 64 12.38 2.19 13.83
C ASP A 64 12.81 0.73 13.72
N ASN A 65 13.37 0.39 12.56
CA ASN A 65 13.81 -0.97 12.24
C ASN A 65 14.93 -1.43 13.18
N GLU A 66 15.79 -0.52 13.64
CA GLU A 66 16.89 -0.84 14.58
C GLU A 66 16.32 -1.19 15.94
N LYS A 67 15.45 -0.35 16.50
CA LYS A 67 14.77 -0.65 17.76
C LYS A 67 13.94 -1.93 17.69
N SER A 68 13.26 -2.16 16.57
CA SER A 68 12.48 -3.38 16.36
C SER A 68 13.38 -4.62 16.27
N TRP A 69 14.56 -4.49 15.65
CA TRP A 69 15.57 -5.53 15.60
C TRP A 69 16.13 -5.84 17.00
N ASP A 70 16.55 -4.82 17.74
CA ASP A 70 17.13 -4.99 19.08
C ASP A 70 16.12 -5.65 20.03
N THR A 71 14.85 -5.20 19.98
CA THR A 71 13.78 -5.81 20.77
C THR A 71 13.55 -7.27 20.37
N LEU A 72 13.60 -7.60 19.08
CA LEU A 72 13.47 -8.99 18.63
C LEU A 72 14.62 -9.88 19.12
N VAL A 73 15.85 -9.38 19.05
CA VAL A 73 17.05 -10.06 19.54
C VAL A 73 16.94 -10.33 21.04
N GLU A 74 16.46 -9.35 21.82
CA GLU A 74 16.22 -9.49 23.26
C GLU A 74 15.13 -10.53 23.57
N GLU A 75 13.97 -10.46 22.92
CA GLU A 75 12.84 -11.39 23.13
C GLU A 75 13.23 -12.84 22.81
N LEU A 76 14.08 -13.04 21.79
CA LEU A 76 14.57 -14.36 21.40
C LEU A 76 15.78 -14.83 22.23
N ASN A 77 16.25 -14.02 23.19
CA ASN A 77 17.45 -14.27 23.99
C ASN A 77 18.70 -14.50 23.12
N CYS A 78 18.79 -13.77 22.00
CA CYS A 78 19.88 -13.86 21.04
C CYS A 78 21.04 -12.89 21.33
N ASN A 79 20.87 -11.95 22.27
CA ASN A 79 21.87 -10.97 22.72
C ASN A 79 23.05 -11.56 23.54
N LYS A 80 23.32 -12.87 23.46
CA LYS A 80 24.29 -13.52 24.35
C LYS A 80 25.71 -13.32 23.83
N SER A 81 26.48 -12.47 24.51
CA SER A 81 27.93 -12.23 24.28
C SER A 81 28.85 -13.46 24.36
N ASN A 82 28.32 -14.67 24.66
CA ASN A 82 29.09 -15.90 24.88
C ASN A 82 28.92 -16.96 23.78
N THR A 83 28.25 -16.64 22.67
CA THR A 83 28.16 -17.54 21.51
C THR A 83 29.07 -17.06 20.39
N THR A 84 29.72 -17.99 19.67
CA THR A 84 30.48 -17.67 18.44
C THR A 84 29.58 -17.23 17.27
N SER A 85 28.26 -17.43 17.40
CA SER A 85 27.26 -17.03 16.41
C SER A 85 26.83 -15.58 16.63
N SER A 86 26.74 -14.81 15.54
CA SER A 86 26.17 -13.46 15.55
C SER A 86 24.69 -13.45 15.97
N ASP A 87 24.19 -12.33 16.48
CA ASP A 87 22.75 -12.16 16.81
C ASP A 87 21.86 -12.51 15.61
N LEU A 88 22.29 -12.16 14.39
CA LEU A 88 21.59 -12.51 13.15
C LEU A 88 21.50 -14.03 12.94
N GLU A 89 22.58 -14.77 13.18
CA GLU A 89 22.60 -16.23 13.06
C GLU A 89 21.71 -16.89 14.12
N CYS A 90 21.71 -16.35 15.34
CA CYS A 90 20.80 -16.82 16.39
C CYS A 90 19.33 -16.60 15.99
N VAL A 91 18.95 -15.39 15.55
CA VAL A 91 17.59 -15.07 15.12
C VAL A 91 17.20 -15.91 13.91
N ALA A 92 18.10 -16.12 12.94
CA ALA A 92 17.85 -16.95 11.77
C ALA A 92 17.57 -18.43 12.11
N ASN A 93 18.14 -18.94 13.21
CA ASN A 93 17.92 -20.29 13.71
C ASN A 93 16.76 -20.40 14.70
N ALA A 94 16.15 -19.27 15.11
CA ALA A 94 15.00 -19.27 16.00
C ALA A 94 13.76 -19.87 15.33
N LYS A 95 12.86 -20.43 16.14
CA LYS A 95 11.59 -20.97 15.64
C LYS A 95 10.74 -19.83 15.07
N VAL A 96 10.18 -20.03 13.88
CA VAL A 96 9.31 -19.05 13.20
C VAL A 96 8.15 -18.60 14.08
N ASP A 97 7.55 -19.50 14.86
CA ASP A 97 6.45 -19.14 15.76
C ASP A 97 6.89 -18.24 16.92
N SER A 98 8.12 -18.38 17.39
CA SER A 98 8.69 -17.48 18.41
C SER A 98 8.92 -16.09 17.82
N ILE A 99 9.47 -16.00 16.60
CA ILE A 99 9.63 -14.73 15.88
C ILE A 99 8.26 -14.07 15.68
N ARG A 100 7.27 -14.81 15.16
CA ARG A 100 5.91 -14.30 14.94
C ARG A 100 5.27 -13.79 16.24
N SER A 101 5.43 -14.55 17.33
CA SER A 101 4.87 -14.18 18.63
C SER A 101 5.49 -12.87 19.14
N ALA A 102 6.82 -12.71 19.02
CA ALA A 102 7.51 -11.48 19.40
C ALA A 102 7.07 -10.28 18.55
N LEU A 103 6.96 -10.46 17.23
CA LEU A 103 6.46 -9.41 16.33
C LEU A 103 5.08 -8.91 16.77
N GLN A 104 4.16 -9.83 17.08
CA GLN A 104 2.78 -9.51 17.43
C GLN A 104 2.66 -8.93 18.84
N SER A 105 3.28 -9.56 19.84
CA SER A 105 3.12 -9.17 21.25
C SER A 105 3.81 -7.83 21.57
N ARG A 106 4.88 -7.51 20.85
CA ARG A 106 5.65 -6.28 21.04
C ARG A 106 5.34 -5.21 20.01
N GLY A 107 4.46 -5.49 19.05
CA GLY A 107 4.11 -4.56 17.98
C GLY A 107 5.30 -4.16 17.13
N LEU A 108 6.22 -5.10 16.86
CA LEU A 108 7.43 -4.82 16.09
C LEU A 108 7.07 -4.65 14.62
N ALA A 109 7.65 -3.64 13.99
CA ALA A 109 7.42 -3.34 12.59
C ALA A 109 8.75 -3.23 11.84
N PHE A 110 8.81 -3.86 10.68
CA PHE A 110 9.94 -3.77 9.77
C PHE A 110 9.45 -3.17 8.47
N THR A 111 9.85 -1.92 8.21
CA THR A 111 9.44 -1.17 7.01
C THR A 111 10.61 -0.99 6.05
N PRO A 112 10.36 -0.76 4.75
CA PRO A 112 11.43 -0.44 3.80
C PRO A 112 12.28 0.74 4.30
N VAL A 113 13.61 0.63 4.15
CA VAL A 113 14.55 1.72 4.43
C VAL A 113 14.69 2.58 3.18
N PHE A 114 14.50 3.90 3.32
CA PHE A 114 14.71 4.84 2.22
C PHE A 114 16.22 5.10 2.02
N ASP A 115 16.76 4.75 0.86
CA ASP A 115 18.01 5.29 0.35
C ASP A 115 17.70 6.44 -0.63
N ASN A 116 18.48 7.53 -0.58
CA ASN A 116 18.20 8.85 -1.18
C ASN A 116 18.14 8.91 -2.73
N SER A 117 17.38 8.03 -3.39
CA SER A 117 17.08 8.11 -4.82
C SER A 117 15.58 8.29 -5.00
N THR A 118 15.16 9.33 -5.71
CA THR A 118 13.74 9.58 -5.99
C THR A 118 13.62 10.03 -7.43
N ASN A 119 13.23 9.10 -8.31
CA ASN A 119 12.36 9.34 -9.47
C ASN A 119 12.20 8.03 -10.25
N GLY A 120 10.96 7.55 -10.38
CA GLY A 120 10.63 6.41 -11.25
C GLY A 120 10.35 6.91 -12.67
N PRO A 121 11.05 6.44 -13.71
CA PRO A 121 10.99 7.01 -15.06
C PRO A 121 9.76 6.58 -15.88
N VAL A 122 8.80 5.87 -15.29
CA VAL A 122 7.70 5.22 -16.01
C VAL A 122 6.34 5.88 -15.72
N PRO A 123 5.37 5.80 -16.64
CA PRO A 123 4.02 6.31 -16.36
C PRO A 123 3.34 5.54 -15.24
N ILE A 124 2.47 6.24 -14.48
CA ILE A 124 1.76 5.66 -13.33
C ILE A 124 0.25 5.88 -13.37
N LEU A 125 -0.52 4.87 -12.96
CA LEU A 125 -1.93 4.99 -12.58
C LEU A 125 -2.03 4.85 -11.06
N ILE A 126 -2.58 5.84 -10.36
CA ILE A 126 -2.63 5.85 -8.89
C ILE A 126 -4.03 6.24 -8.40
N GLY A 127 -4.50 5.71 -7.28
CA GLY A 127 -5.79 6.13 -6.75
C GLY A 127 -6.09 5.59 -5.36
N THR A 128 -7.25 5.97 -4.86
CA THR A 128 -7.77 5.59 -3.54
C THR A 128 -9.27 5.33 -3.61
N ASN A 129 -9.75 4.63 -2.59
CA ASN A 129 -11.16 4.44 -2.32
C ASN A 129 -11.72 5.60 -1.49
N ALA A 130 -13.05 5.76 -1.45
CA ALA A 130 -13.66 6.87 -0.74
C ALA A 130 -13.59 6.75 0.79
N ASP A 131 -13.66 5.53 1.32
CA ASP A 131 -13.79 5.24 2.75
C ASP A 131 -12.67 4.29 3.23
N GLU A 132 -11.42 4.55 2.83
CA GLU A 132 -10.24 3.72 3.12
C GLU A 132 -10.14 3.32 4.61
N GLY A 133 -10.42 4.25 5.51
CA GLY A 133 -10.26 4.06 6.94
C GLY A 133 -11.31 3.16 7.58
N THR A 134 -12.44 2.86 6.93
CA THR A 134 -13.60 2.23 7.60
C THR A 134 -13.28 0.85 8.15
N LEU A 135 -12.61 -0.01 7.37
CA LEU A 135 -12.12 -1.30 7.88
C LEU A 135 -10.90 -1.15 8.79
N LEU A 136 -10.10 -0.13 8.57
CA LEU A 136 -8.80 0.01 9.23
C LEU A 136 -8.92 0.63 10.62
N ALA A 137 -10.01 1.35 10.91
CA ALA A 137 -10.22 2.01 12.19
C ALA A 137 -10.03 1.08 13.40
N SER A 138 -10.43 -0.19 13.30
CA SER A 138 -10.30 -1.16 14.39
C SER A 138 -8.86 -1.58 14.71
N VAL A 139 -7.93 -1.40 13.76
CA VAL A 139 -6.50 -1.76 13.92
C VAL A 139 -5.59 -0.54 14.01
N MET A 140 -6.14 0.65 13.81
CA MET A 140 -5.41 1.91 13.96
C MET A 140 -5.33 2.33 15.44
N PRO A 141 -4.22 2.96 15.85
CA PRO A 141 -4.11 3.50 17.20
C PRO A 141 -5.14 4.63 17.43
N PRO A 142 -5.35 5.05 18.69
CA PRO A 142 -6.18 6.20 19.02
C PRO A 142 -5.87 7.44 18.15
N PRO A 143 -6.87 8.28 17.83
CA PRO A 143 -6.71 9.44 16.94
C PRO A 143 -5.53 10.35 17.27
N GLU A 144 -5.26 10.58 18.56
CA GLU A 144 -4.19 11.43 19.04
C GLU A 144 -2.82 10.83 18.68
N LEU A 145 -2.65 9.52 18.86
CA LEU A 145 -1.42 8.81 18.50
C LEU A 145 -1.23 8.72 16.98
N LEU A 146 -2.32 8.62 16.21
CA LEU A 146 -2.26 8.74 14.75
C LEU A 146 -1.71 10.11 14.35
N LEU A 147 -2.27 11.19 14.91
CA LEU A 147 -1.83 12.56 14.62
C LEU A 147 -0.40 12.82 15.09
N ASP A 148 0.00 12.26 16.24
CA ASP A 148 1.39 12.31 16.70
C ASP A 148 2.33 11.57 15.72
N GLY A 149 1.91 10.43 15.17
CA GLY A 149 2.68 9.71 14.15
C GLY A 149 2.83 10.49 12.83
N ILE A 150 1.83 11.30 12.47
CA ILE A 150 1.83 12.10 11.23
C ILE A 150 2.62 13.40 11.38
N PHE A 151 2.43 14.11 12.49
CA PHE A 151 2.93 15.49 12.69
C PHE A 151 4.03 15.61 13.73
N GLY A 152 4.35 14.53 14.46
CA GLY A 152 5.33 14.52 15.54
C GLY A 152 4.99 15.55 16.62
N ASN A 153 5.99 16.37 16.98
CA ASN A 153 5.86 17.39 18.02
C ASN A 153 5.23 18.70 17.54
N ASP A 154 4.78 18.81 16.28
CA ASP A 154 4.13 20.02 15.77
C ASP A 154 2.67 20.13 16.26
N THR A 155 2.50 20.73 17.43
CA THR A 155 1.19 20.97 18.05
C THR A 155 0.30 21.87 17.20
N ALA A 156 0.84 22.80 16.42
CA ALA A 156 0.04 23.69 15.59
C ALA A 156 -0.60 22.92 14.43
N SER A 157 0.17 22.07 13.75
CA SER A 157 -0.32 21.20 12.68
C SER A 157 -1.33 20.17 13.20
N LYS A 158 -1.08 19.55 14.38
CA LYS A 158 -2.04 18.62 15.01
C LYS A 158 -3.38 19.26 15.29
N ARG A 159 -3.37 20.47 15.88
CA ARG A 159 -4.61 21.23 16.16
C ARG A 159 -5.34 21.60 14.88
N LEU A 160 -4.61 22.05 13.86
CA LEU A 160 -5.19 22.38 12.56
C LEU A 160 -5.82 21.14 11.89
N ALA A 161 -5.11 20.01 11.88
CA ALA A 161 -5.59 18.75 11.34
C ALA A 161 -6.86 18.28 12.07
N ARG A 162 -6.87 18.27 13.41
CA ARG A 162 -8.06 17.88 14.19
C ARG A 162 -9.26 18.78 13.91
N SER A 163 -9.04 20.07 13.66
CA SER A 163 -10.11 21.05 13.36
C SER A 163 -10.77 20.86 11.99
N ALA A 164 -10.17 20.05 11.10
CA ALA A 164 -10.76 19.71 9.81
C ALA A 164 -11.85 18.62 9.92
N TYR A 165 -11.95 17.93 11.07
CA TYR A 165 -12.91 16.86 11.32
C TYR A 165 -14.02 17.31 12.26
N PRO A 166 -15.22 16.70 12.19
CA PRO A 166 -16.31 17.00 13.12
C PRO A 166 -15.88 16.86 14.60
N ALA A 167 -16.48 17.68 15.46
CA ALA A 167 -16.25 17.57 16.91
C ALA A 167 -16.99 16.36 17.50
N ASP A 168 -18.20 16.09 17.01
CA ASP A 168 -19.14 15.11 17.54
C ASP A 168 -19.10 13.80 16.75
N VAL A 169 -17.95 13.12 16.78
CA VAL A 169 -17.75 11.78 16.20
C VAL A 169 -17.09 10.87 17.22
N THR A 170 -17.33 9.58 17.10
CA THR A 170 -16.66 8.54 17.88
C THR A 170 -15.17 8.45 17.51
N ASP A 171 -14.37 7.83 18.38
CA ASP A 171 -12.96 7.57 18.10
C ASP A 171 -12.77 6.69 16.85
N ASP A 172 -13.65 5.71 16.62
CA ASP A 172 -13.59 4.85 15.43
C ASP A 172 -13.87 5.61 14.14
N GLU A 173 -14.88 6.48 14.14
CA GLU A 173 -15.18 7.37 13.02
C GLU A 173 -14.01 8.34 12.76
N LEU A 174 -13.44 8.92 13.81
CA LEU A 174 -12.31 9.83 13.68
C LEU A 174 -11.05 9.12 13.17
N LYS A 175 -10.76 7.89 13.64
CA LYS A 175 -9.70 7.04 13.09
C LYS A 175 -9.93 6.77 11.61
N SER A 176 -11.16 6.41 11.22
CA SER A 176 -11.50 6.17 9.81
C SER A 176 -11.24 7.41 8.94
N LEU A 177 -11.70 8.58 9.37
CA LEU A 177 -11.51 9.84 8.64
C LEU A 177 -10.02 10.22 8.52
N ILE A 178 -9.27 10.20 9.63
CA ILE A 178 -7.84 10.53 9.65
C ILE A 178 -7.05 9.57 8.76
N THR A 179 -7.31 8.26 8.86
CA THR A 179 -6.63 7.25 8.04
C THR A 179 -6.96 7.45 6.55
N THR A 180 -8.23 7.72 6.21
CA THR A 180 -8.66 7.96 4.83
C THR A 180 -7.91 9.12 4.20
N ASP A 181 -7.76 10.22 4.92
CA ASP A 181 -7.08 11.40 4.41
C ASP A 181 -5.57 11.26 4.46
N TYR A 182 -4.99 11.11 5.66
CA TYR A 182 -3.56 11.29 5.88
C TYR A 182 -2.74 10.06 5.55
N THR A 183 -3.30 8.86 5.58
CA THR A 183 -2.57 7.64 5.18
C THR A 183 -2.66 7.42 3.67
N TYR A 184 -3.84 7.67 3.08
CA TYR A 184 -4.14 7.28 1.69
C TYR A 184 -4.41 8.45 0.74
N THR A 185 -5.48 9.22 0.94
CA THR A 185 -6.01 10.14 -0.08
C THR A 185 -5.11 11.35 -0.31
N CYS A 186 -4.65 12.01 0.75
CA CYS A 186 -3.78 13.17 0.67
C CYS A 186 -2.40 12.78 0.12
N THR A 187 -1.83 11.67 0.57
CA THR A 187 -0.49 11.23 0.13
C THR A 187 -0.50 10.80 -1.33
N THR A 188 -1.55 10.10 -1.76
CA THR A 188 -1.80 9.78 -3.17
C THR A 188 -1.96 11.04 -4.02
N SER A 189 -2.70 12.03 -3.51
CA SER A 189 -2.85 13.34 -4.15
C SER A 189 -1.51 14.05 -4.33
N MET A 190 -0.66 14.04 -3.29
CA MET A 190 0.67 14.64 -3.33
C MET A 190 1.57 13.94 -4.34
N ILE A 191 1.62 12.61 -4.34
CA ILE A 191 2.42 11.84 -5.31
C ILE A 191 1.98 12.15 -6.75
N ALA A 192 0.67 12.14 -7.02
CA ALA A 192 0.15 12.43 -8.35
C ALA A 192 0.47 13.87 -8.79
N ARG A 193 0.34 14.85 -7.89
CA ARG A 193 0.70 16.26 -8.17
C ARG A 193 2.19 16.42 -8.44
N THR A 194 3.04 15.82 -7.62
CA THR A 194 4.49 15.88 -7.78
C THR A 194 4.91 15.26 -9.11
N ALA A 195 4.42 14.05 -9.43
CA ALA A 195 4.69 13.38 -10.71
C ALA A 195 4.28 14.25 -11.91
N ALA A 196 3.07 14.83 -11.87
CA ALA A 196 2.61 15.73 -12.93
C ALA A 196 3.50 16.98 -13.05
N SER A 197 3.90 17.58 -11.91
CA SER A 197 4.73 18.80 -11.91
C SER A 197 6.16 18.58 -12.41
N THR A 198 6.66 17.35 -12.36
CA THR A 198 7.98 16.97 -12.88
C THR A 198 7.93 16.41 -14.31
N GLY A 199 6.77 16.46 -14.97
CA GLY A 199 6.59 15.98 -16.35
C GLY A 199 6.42 14.47 -16.48
N GLN A 200 6.32 13.73 -15.38
CA GLN A 200 5.99 12.30 -15.41
C GLN A 200 4.51 12.12 -15.78
N ARG A 201 4.22 11.17 -16.66
CA ARG A 201 2.84 10.83 -17.00
C ARG A 201 2.15 10.13 -15.83
N VAL A 202 1.04 10.68 -15.39
CA VAL A 202 0.28 10.19 -14.25
C VAL A 202 -1.22 10.30 -14.51
N TRP A 203 -1.95 9.26 -14.19
CA TRP A 203 -3.41 9.24 -14.13
C TRP A 203 -3.83 8.94 -12.72
N ARG A 204 -4.83 9.70 -12.25
CA ARG A 204 -5.37 9.51 -10.91
C ARG A 204 -6.82 9.05 -10.98
N TYR A 205 -7.16 7.99 -10.26
CA TYR A 205 -8.55 7.58 -10.03
C TYR A 205 -8.98 7.87 -8.59
N TYR A 206 -10.29 7.99 -8.41
CA TYR A 206 -10.96 7.99 -7.11
C TYR A 206 -12.14 7.02 -7.22
N PHE A 207 -12.05 5.91 -6.51
CA PHE A 207 -13.07 4.87 -6.55
C PHE A 207 -14.11 5.17 -5.47
N ASN A 208 -15.36 5.35 -5.89
CA ASN A 208 -16.46 5.73 -5.03
C ASN A 208 -17.74 4.94 -5.38
N ALA A 209 -17.62 3.61 -5.46
CA ALA A 209 -18.73 2.73 -5.74
C ALA A 209 -18.83 1.64 -4.67
N SER A 210 -20.02 1.43 -4.14
CA SER A 210 -20.32 0.40 -3.14
C SER A 210 -21.42 -0.54 -3.67
N PHE A 211 -21.28 -1.83 -3.38
CA PHE A 211 -22.23 -2.86 -3.82
C PHE A 211 -22.56 -3.80 -2.65
N PRO A 212 -23.84 -4.18 -2.44
CA PRO A 212 -24.25 -4.96 -1.27
C PRO A 212 -23.56 -6.32 -1.10
N ASN A 213 -23.19 -6.99 -2.21
CA ASN A 213 -22.44 -8.25 -2.23
C ASN A 213 -20.92 -8.08 -2.05
N ASN A 214 -20.45 -6.84 -1.89
CA ASN A 214 -19.05 -6.45 -1.72
C ASN A 214 -18.83 -5.65 -0.42
N GLN A 215 -19.72 -5.82 0.56
CA GLN A 215 -19.62 -5.20 1.88
C GLN A 215 -19.21 -6.24 2.93
N PRO A 216 -18.08 -6.06 3.65
CA PRO A 216 -17.65 -6.96 4.72
C PRO A 216 -18.57 -6.90 5.94
N PHE A 217 -19.23 -5.76 6.16
CA PHE A 217 -20.30 -5.56 7.12
C PHE A 217 -21.25 -4.45 6.61
N PRO A 218 -22.47 -4.34 7.14
CA PRO A 218 -23.40 -3.29 6.72
C PRO A 218 -22.78 -1.90 6.81
N GLU A 219 -22.96 -1.08 5.78
CA GLU A 219 -22.50 0.32 5.74
C GLU A 219 -20.97 0.51 5.79
N ALA A 220 -20.18 -0.51 5.43
CA ALA A 220 -18.72 -0.37 5.28
C ALA A 220 -18.31 0.66 4.21
N GLY A 221 -19.24 1.08 3.35
CA GLY A 221 -19.01 2.10 2.32
C GLY A 221 -18.10 1.60 1.20
N VAL A 222 -17.18 2.44 0.77
CA VAL A 222 -16.15 2.17 -0.23
C VAL A 222 -14.82 1.96 0.49
N TRP A 223 -14.79 0.87 1.24
CA TRP A 223 -13.71 0.51 2.16
C TRP A 223 -12.39 0.20 1.44
N HIS A 224 -11.27 0.21 2.18
CA HIS A 224 -9.95 -0.15 1.67
C HIS A 224 -9.93 -1.52 1.02
N THR A 225 -9.45 -1.64 -0.23
CA THR A 225 -9.46 -2.86 -1.07
C THR A 225 -10.80 -3.21 -1.75
N SER A 226 -11.87 -2.43 -1.54
CA SER A 226 -13.19 -2.72 -2.12
C SER A 226 -13.24 -2.72 -3.65
N GLU A 227 -12.28 -2.10 -4.32
CA GLU A 227 -12.16 -2.07 -5.78
C GLU A 227 -11.46 -3.31 -6.35
N ILE A 228 -10.67 -4.05 -5.55
CA ILE A 228 -9.91 -5.22 -6.01
C ILE A 228 -10.82 -6.26 -6.69
N PRO A 229 -11.96 -6.69 -6.10
CA PRO A 229 -12.79 -7.70 -6.75
C PRO A 229 -13.35 -7.23 -8.10
N LEU A 230 -13.53 -5.91 -8.29
CA LEU A 230 -13.97 -5.35 -9.56
C LEU A 230 -12.83 -5.28 -10.58
N VAL A 231 -11.62 -4.92 -10.16
CA VAL A 231 -10.41 -4.93 -11.01
C VAL A 231 -10.12 -6.33 -11.53
N PHE A 232 -10.28 -7.36 -10.69
CA PHE A 232 -10.01 -8.75 -11.09
C PHE A 232 -11.24 -9.51 -11.65
N GLY A 233 -12.43 -8.93 -11.56
CA GLY A 233 -13.67 -9.62 -11.94
C GLY A 233 -14.01 -10.81 -11.03
N THR A 234 -13.57 -10.76 -9.77
CA THR A 234 -13.68 -11.83 -8.77
C THR A 234 -14.67 -11.52 -7.65
N TYR A 235 -15.52 -10.50 -7.80
CA TYR A 235 -16.59 -10.21 -6.85
C TYR A 235 -17.60 -11.37 -6.77
N ASN A 236 -18.22 -11.56 -5.61
CA ASN A 236 -19.21 -12.61 -5.40
C ASN A 236 -20.44 -12.39 -6.29
N GLU A 237 -20.59 -13.22 -7.31
CA GLU A 237 -21.73 -13.15 -8.22
C GLU A 237 -22.94 -13.87 -7.61
N ASP A 238 -23.94 -13.09 -7.21
CA ASP A 238 -25.15 -13.56 -6.53
C ASP A 238 -26.39 -12.73 -6.92
N ASN A 239 -27.52 -12.98 -6.26
CA ASN A 239 -28.78 -12.28 -6.52
C ASN A 239 -28.77 -10.77 -6.15
N ARG A 240 -27.74 -10.28 -5.48
CA ARG A 240 -27.55 -8.85 -5.16
C ARG A 240 -26.65 -8.14 -6.17
N THR A 241 -26.06 -8.88 -7.11
CA THR A 241 -25.17 -8.33 -8.14
C THR A 241 -25.96 -7.49 -9.14
N THR A 242 -25.61 -6.21 -9.24
CA THR A 242 -26.31 -5.27 -10.14
C THR A 242 -25.72 -5.25 -11.55
N ALA A 243 -26.47 -4.73 -12.52
CA ALA A 243 -25.98 -4.54 -13.88
C ALA A 243 -24.84 -3.50 -13.91
N GLU A 244 -24.92 -2.50 -13.04
CA GLU A 244 -23.93 -1.44 -12.83
C GLU A 244 -22.62 -2.01 -12.29
N GLN A 245 -22.67 -2.95 -11.34
CA GLN A 245 -21.47 -3.63 -10.82
C GLN A 245 -20.73 -4.38 -11.94
N ARG A 246 -21.48 -5.15 -12.73
CA ARG A 246 -20.92 -5.90 -13.87
C ARG A 246 -20.31 -4.97 -14.91
N ARG A 247 -21.00 -3.86 -15.21
CA ARG A 247 -20.51 -2.85 -16.15
C ARG A 247 -19.25 -2.18 -15.60
N LEU A 248 -19.25 -1.75 -14.35
CA LEU A 248 -18.11 -1.10 -13.72
C LEU A 248 -16.90 -2.01 -13.68
N SER A 249 -17.05 -3.28 -13.28
CA SER A 249 -15.94 -4.24 -13.28
C SER A 249 -15.35 -4.44 -14.69
N ARG A 250 -16.19 -4.55 -15.74
CA ARG A 250 -15.68 -4.61 -17.13
C ARG A 250 -14.94 -3.34 -17.53
N THR A 251 -15.48 -2.17 -17.18
CA THR A 251 -14.82 -0.87 -17.45
C THR A 251 -13.47 -0.77 -16.74
N MET A 252 -13.39 -1.20 -15.48
CA MET A 252 -12.14 -1.19 -14.72
C MET A 252 -11.11 -2.17 -15.27
N GLN A 253 -11.50 -3.39 -15.60
CA GLN A 253 -10.62 -4.38 -16.26
C GLN A 253 -10.07 -3.85 -17.58
N GLN A 254 -10.93 -3.22 -18.39
CA GLN A 254 -10.51 -2.58 -19.64
C GLN A 254 -9.52 -1.45 -19.35
N ALA A 255 -9.82 -0.59 -18.39
CA ALA A 255 -8.98 0.56 -18.04
C ALA A 255 -7.59 0.18 -17.54
N TRP A 256 -7.50 -0.82 -16.66
CA TRP A 256 -6.22 -1.37 -16.19
C TRP A 256 -5.46 -2.05 -17.34
N GLY A 257 -6.17 -2.80 -18.19
CA GLY A 257 -5.59 -3.47 -19.35
C GLY A 257 -5.05 -2.52 -20.41
N ASP A 258 -5.77 -1.42 -20.69
CA ASP A 258 -5.35 -0.43 -21.68
C ASP A 258 -4.17 0.40 -21.18
N PHE A 259 -4.18 0.78 -19.90
CA PHE A 259 -3.01 1.39 -19.27
C PHE A 259 -1.79 0.46 -19.33
N ALA A 260 -1.95 -0.83 -19.02
CA ALA A 260 -0.85 -1.79 -19.10
C ALA A 260 -0.30 -1.96 -20.53
N LYS A 261 -1.16 -1.89 -21.56
CA LYS A 261 -0.74 -2.02 -22.97
C LYS A 261 -0.09 -0.75 -23.51
N SER A 262 -0.57 0.42 -23.10
CA SER A 262 -0.22 1.72 -23.68
C SER A 262 -0.26 2.80 -22.60
N PRO A 263 0.68 2.74 -21.64
CA PRO A 263 0.63 3.57 -20.45
C PRO A 263 0.81 5.05 -20.77
N GLU A 264 1.37 5.40 -21.92
CA GLU A 264 1.50 6.78 -22.37
C GLU A 264 0.13 7.42 -22.68
N LEU A 265 -0.86 6.62 -23.09
CA LEU A 265 -2.20 7.09 -23.45
C LEU A 265 -3.15 7.13 -22.24
N GLY A 266 -2.80 6.43 -21.16
CA GLY A 266 -3.63 6.32 -19.97
C GLY A 266 -4.59 5.13 -19.98
N PRO A 267 -5.54 5.11 -19.04
CA PRO A 267 -6.45 3.98 -18.83
C PRO A 267 -7.69 3.96 -19.76
N GLY A 268 -7.68 4.67 -20.89
CA GLY A 268 -8.82 4.73 -21.81
C GLY A 268 -8.96 6.05 -22.53
#